data_AF-A0A7V5Y5S1-F1
#
_entry.id   AF-A0A7V5Y5S1-F1
#
_cell.length_a   1.000
_cell.length_b   1.000
_cell.length_c   1.000
_cell.angle_alpha   90.00
_cell.angle_beta   90.00
_cell.angle_gamma   90.00
#
_symmetry.space_group_name_H-M   'P 1'
#
loop_
_entity.id
_entity.type
_entity.pdbx_description
1 polymer ?
#
loop_
_entity_poly.entity_id
_entity_poly.type
_entity_poly.pdbx_seq_one_letter_code
_entity_poly.pdbx_strand_id
1 'polypeptide(L)'
;MDRTGQKLGIALGALTLLILWACSGGGGGGGGANMGTLRVVGTPAGARVLVNGVERGTAPLNMSDLPPGTHHIRVEIRLDNGQIVAQEFDVVIGSQPEVRYDLNRYRIETNPVQVEVWVDLQQQVVATMRDANGTIVDANFVWSIENPNIATVTGSERNTRFVRGLVRGETYLIITDTRTGVSLRVPVVVVDFPPPPGG
;
A
#
# COMPACT_ATOMS: atom_id res chain seq x y z
N MET A 1 26.40 8.74 -42.15
CA MET A 1 26.21 7.69 -41.13
C MET A 1 25.00 8.10 -40.30
N ASP A 2 23.82 7.66 -40.75
CA ASP A 2 22.54 7.90 -40.09
C ASP A 2 21.94 6.52 -39.80
N ARG A 3 21.66 6.24 -38.54
CA ARG A 3 20.82 5.12 -38.11
C ARG A 3 19.77 5.66 -37.17
N THR A 4 18.79 6.32 -37.76
CA THR A 4 17.47 6.51 -37.18
C THR A 4 16.71 5.17 -37.29
N GLY A 5 16.28 4.61 -36.16
CA GLY A 5 15.60 3.31 -36.11
C GLY A 5 14.85 3.07 -34.80
N GLN A 6 13.58 3.47 -34.80
CA GLN A 6 12.42 2.94 -34.08
C GLN A 6 12.41 2.77 -32.55
N LYS A 7 11.47 3.50 -31.95
CA LYS A 7 10.77 3.22 -30.69
C LYS A 7 10.15 1.81 -30.70
N LEU A 8 10.20 1.08 -29.59
CA LEU A 8 9.14 0.13 -29.18
C LEU A 8 9.25 -0.12 -27.67
N GLY A 9 8.15 0.10 -26.94
CA GLY A 9 8.05 -0.20 -25.50
C GLY A 9 7.68 -1.66 -25.25
N ILE A 10 7.97 -2.15 -24.03
CA ILE A 10 7.30 -3.33 -23.47
C ILE A 10 7.04 -3.08 -21.99
N ALA A 11 5.75 -2.96 -21.66
CA ALA A 11 5.18 -3.12 -20.34
C ALA A 11 4.61 -4.54 -20.22
N LEU A 12 4.29 -4.94 -18.98
CA LEU A 12 3.57 -6.14 -18.53
C LEU A 12 4.34 -7.47 -18.49
N GLY A 13 4.74 -7.85 -17.27
CA GLY A 13 4.84 -9.25 -16.85
C GLY A 13 3.56 -9.68 -16.15
N ALA A 14 2.45 -9.80 -16.88
CA ALA A 14 1.23 -10.47 -16.42
C ALA A 14 1.17 -11.84 -17.08
N LEU A 15 1.60 -12.86 -16.35
CA LEU A 15 1.57 -14.25 -16.80
C LEU A 15 0.16 -14.81 -16.55
N THR A 16 -0.76 -14.64 -17.50
CA THR A 16 -2.05 -15.34 -17.48
C THR A 16 -1.92 -16.66 -18.23
N LEU A 17 -1.71 -17.75 -17.50
CA LEU A 17 -1.86 -19.12 -17.99
C LEU A 17 -3.31 -19.56 -17.73
N LEU A 18 -4.11 -19.59 -18.80
CA LEU A 18 -5.44 -20.19 -18.85
C LEU A 18 -5.25 -21.72 -18.96
N ILE A 19 -5.38 -22.44 -17.85
CA ILE A 19 -5.40 -23.90 -17.84
C ILE A 19 -6.86 -24.35 -17.71
N LEU A 20 -7.29 -25.09 -18.73
CA LEU A 20 -8.60 -25.71 -18.90
C LEU A 20 -8.97 -26.62 -17.71
N TRP A 21 -10.20 -26.46 -17.23
CA TRP A 21 -10.89 -27.44 -16.39
C TRP A 21 -11.02 -28.77 -17.14
N ALA A 22 -10.48 -29.83 -16.54
CA ALA A 22 -10.95 -31.20 -16.76
C ALA A 22 -11.30 -31.79 -15.39
N CYS A 23 -12.59 -32.05 -15.19
CA CYS A 23 -13.12 -32.72 -14.01
C CYS A 23 -12.69 -34.20 -13.96
N SER A 24 -12.82 -34.76 -12.76
CA SER A 24 -12.99 -36.19 -12.42
C SER A 24 -11.73 -36.94 -11.95
N GLY A 25 -11.64 -37.10 -10.63
CA GLY A 25 -10.81 -38.14 -10.01
C GLY A 25 -10.65 -37.93 -8.51
N GLY A 26 -11.51 -38.54 -7.69
CA GLY A 26 -11.43 -38.48 -6.24
C GLY A 26 -10.22 -39.21 -5.66
N GLY A 27 -9.77 -38.73 -4.50
CA GLY A 27 -8.77 -39.37 -3.65
C GLY A 27 -8.77 -38.70 -2.28
N GLY A 28 -9.37 -39.34 -1.29
CA GLY A 28 -9.29 -38.93 0.11
C GLY A 28 -7.86 -39.08 0.63
N GLY A 29 -7.37 -38.04 1.32
CA GLY A 29 -6.11 -38.04 2.06
C GLY A 29 -6.24 -37.03 3.21
N GLY A 30 -5.96 -37.47 4.43
CA GLY A 30 -6.31 -36.80 5.69
C GLY A 30 -5.98 -35.32 5.74
N GLY A 31 -6.94 -34.53 6.23
CA GLY A 31 -6.78 -33.14 6.59
C GLY A 31 -5.88 -32.96 7.81
N GLY A 32 -4.59 -33.20 7.64
CA GLY A 32 -3.61 -32.35 8.31
C GLY A 32 -3.58 -31.06 7.51
N ALA A 33 -4.03 -29.95 8.08
CA ALA A 33 -3.76 -28.65 7.48
C ALA A 33 -2.22 -28.56 7.39
N ASN A 34 -1.67 -28.75 6.19
CA ASN A 34 -0.24 -28.55 5.94
C ASN A 34 0.01 -27.06 6.06
N MET A 35 0.16 -26.59 7.29
CA MET A 35 0.51 -25.22 7.59
C MET A 35 1.87 -24.95 6.96
N GLY A 36 1.95 -23.88 6.20
CA GLY A 36 3.21 -23.45 5.63
C GLY A 36 3.92 -22.46 6.56
N THR A 37 5.22 -22.36 6.34
CA THR A 37 6.07 -21.41 7.03
C THR A 37 6.28 -20.17 6.17
N LEU A 38 6.30 -19.01 6.82
CA LEU A 38 6.69 -17.75 6.20
C LEU A 38 7.63 -16.99 7.13
N ARG A 39 8.78 -16.59 6.59
CA ARG A 39 9.72 -15.70 7.24
C ARG A 39 9.57 -14.29 6.67
N VAL A 40 9.40 -13.30 7.52
CA VAL A 40 9.32 -11.89 7.13
C VAL A 40 10.52 -11.16 7.72
N VAL A 41 11.37 -10.63 6.84
CA VAL A 41 12.61 -9.93 7.22
C VAL A 41 12.84 -8.72 6.35
N GLY A 42 13.56 -7.72 6.85
CA GLY A 42 13.80 -6.51 6.09
C GLY A 42 14.30 -5.36 6.93
N THR A 43 14.27 -4.17 6.34
CA THR A 43 14.78 -2.93 6.94
C THR A 43 13.70 -1.85 6.93
N PRO A 44 13.51 -1.10 8.04
CA PRO A 44 14.18 -1.25 9.33
C PRO A 44 13.68 -2.49 10.10
N ALA A 45 14.51 -3.00 11.02
CA ALA A 45 14.07 -4.02 11.98
C ALA A 45 13.01 -3.45 12.94
N GLY A 46 12.18 -4.30 13.51
CA GLY A 46 11.10 -3.90 14.42
C GLY A 46 9.82 -3.42 13.72
N ALA A 47 9.75 -3.46 12.39
CA ALA A 47 8.53 -3.14 11.65
C ALA A 47 7.40 -4.11 12.00
N ARG A 48 6.17 -3.60 12.17
CA ARG A 48 4.98 -4.39 12.49
C ARG A 48 4.57 -5.21 11.27
N VAL A 49 4.21 -6.48 11.48
CA VAL A 49 3.80 -7.41 10.43
C VAL A 49 2.34 -7.77 10.66
N LEU A 50 1.51 -7.49 9.65
CA LEU A 50 0.11 -7.88 9.59
C LEU A 50 -0.08 -8.91 8.47
N VAL A 51 -0.92 -9.91 8.73
CA VAL A 51 -1.33 -10.93 7.77
C VAL A 51 -2.84 -10.87 7.64
N ASN A 52 -3.33 -10.59 6.43
CA ASN A 52 -4.75 -10.41 6.13
C ASN A 52 -5.42 -9.39 7.09
N GLY A 53 -4.71 -8.30 7.39
CA GLY A 53 -5.16 -7.24 8.30
C GLY A 53 -5.01 -7.55 9.81
N VAL A 54 -4.58 -8.75 10.20
CA VAL A 54 -4.37 -9.13 11.60
C VAL A 54 -2.90 -9.01 11.97
N GLU A 55 -2.58 -8.28 13.03
CA GLU A 55 -1.21 -8.16 13.53
C GLU A 55 -0.67 -9.52 14.05
N ARG A 56 0.55 -9.87 13.62
CA ARG A 56 1.21 -11.13 13.96
C ARG A 56 2.49 -10.94 14.79
N GLY A 57 3.02 -9.73 14.85
CA GLY A 57 4.23 -9.38 15.59
C GLY A 57 5.09 -8.36 14.85
N THR A 58 6.39 -8.34 15.12
CA THR A 58 7.36 -7.45 14.49
C THR A 58 8.47 -8.23 13.79
N ALA A 59 9.00 -7.68 12.70
CA ALA A 59 10.07 -8.32 11.93
C ALA A 59 11.45 -8.13 12.59
N PRO A 60 12.37 -9.10 12.52
CA PRO A 60 12.25 -10.43 11.90
C PRO A 60 11.18 -11.32 12.56
N LEU A 61 10.28 -11.90 11.75
CA LEU A 61 9.20 -12.77 12.22
C LEU A 61 9.20 -14.08 11.44
N ASN A 62 9.12 -15.21 12.14
CA ASN A 62 8.89 -16.52 11.55
C ASN A 62 7.50 -17.01 11.97
N MET A 63 6.68 -17.37 10.99
CA MET A 63 5.35 -17.96 11.18
C MET A 63 5.37 -19.38 10.61
N SER A 64 4.66 -20.31 11.25
CA SER A 64 4.60 -21.72 10.84
C SER A 64 3.19 -22.29 10.84
N ASP A 65 2.19 -21.42 10.99
CA ASP A 65 0.78 -21.75 11.21
C ASP A 65 -0.13 -21.12 10.15
N LEU A 66 0.42 -20.81 8.98
CA LEU A 66 -0.35 -20.21 7.88
C LEU A 66 -0.99 -21.32 7.03
N PRO A 67 -2.32 -21.31 6.83
CA PRO A 67 -2.97 -22.22 5.90
C PRO A 67 -2.40 -22.09 4.48
N PRO A 68 -2.48 -23.13 3.65
CA PRO A 68 -2.19 -23.00 2.23
C PRO A 68 -3.12 -21.99 1.55
N GLY A 69 -2.57 -21.18 0.66
CA GLY A 69 -3.31 -20.15 -0.08
C GLY A 69 -2.53 -18.86 -0.23
N THR A 70 -3.18 -17.86 -0.84
CA THR A 70 -2.64 -16.50 -0.95
C THR A 70 -2.94 -15.73 0.33
N HIS A 71 -1.92 -15.10 0.91
CA HIS A 71 -2.01 -14.23 2.06
C HIS A 71 -1.50 -12.84 1.70
N HIS A 72 -2.23 -11.82 2.14
CA HIS A 72 -1.79 -10.42 2.06
C HIS A 72 -0.92 -10.11 3.27
N ILE A 73 0.35 -9.81 3.03
CA ILE A 73 1.33 -9.47 4.05
C ILE A 73 1.57 -7.97 3.98
N ARG A 74 1.35 -7.27 5.08
CA ARG A 74 1.64 -5.84 5.22
C ARG A 74 2.69 -5.65 6.29
N VAL A 75 3.80 -5.00 5.93
CA VAL A 75 4.85 -4.63 6.88
C VAL A 75 4.88 -3.12 7.02
N GLU A 76 4.77 -2.60 8.24
CA GLU A 76 4.61 -1.15 8.45
C GLU A 76 5.40 -0.59 9.63
N ILE A 77 5.72 0.71 9.53
CA ILE A 77 6.26 1.54 10.60
C ILE A 77 5.43 2.82 10.73
N ARG A 78 5.30 3.31 11.96
CA ARG A 78 4.72 4.62 12.24
C ARG A 78 5.85 5.63 12.40
N LEU A 79 5.73 6.77 11.72
CA LEU A 79 6.65 7.89 11.82
C LEU A 79 6.19 8.87 12.91
N ASP A 80 7.11 9.73 13.36
CA ASP A 80 6.85 10.70 14.43
C ASP A 80 5.75 11.72 14.08
N ASN A 81 5.57 12.00 12.79
CA ASN A 81 4.52 12.89 12.27
C ASN A 81 3.15 12.20 12.13
N GLY A 82 3.00 10.97 12.64
CA GLY A 82 1.76 10.21 12.60
C GLY A 82 1.48 9.49 11.28
N GLN A 83 2.29 9.71 10.24
CA GLN A 83 2.21 8.94 9.00
C GLN A 83 2.62 7.49 9.23
N ILE A 84 2.06 6.58 8.42
CA ILE A 84 2.41 5.15 8.47
C ILE A 84 2.92 4.76 7.10
N VAL A 85 4.16 4.31 7.04
CA VAL A 85 4.78 3.77 5.83
C VAL A 85 4.65 2.26 5.88
N ALA A 86 4.22 1.66 4.78
CA ALA A 86 4.10 0.21 4.68
C ALA A 86 4.56 -0.31 3.32
N GLN A 87 4.84 -1.60 3.27
CA GLN A 87 5.00 -2.35 2.03
C GLN A 87 4.12 -3.60 2.08
N GLU A 88 3.43 -3.85 0.98
CA GLU A 88 2.46 -4.94 0.85
C GLU A 88 2.91 -5.99 -0.15
N PHE A 89 2.58 -7.24 0.16
CA PHE A 89 2.95 -8.41 -0.63
C PHE A 89 1.79 -9.41 -0.67
N ASP A 90 1.52 -9.99 -1.83
CA ASP A 90 0.66 -11.17 -1.95
C ASP A 90 1.55 -12.41 -2.04
N VAL A 91 1.42 -13.29 -1.04
CA VAL A 91 2.32 -14.45 -0.87
C VAL A 91 1.51 -15.74 -0.91
N VAL A 92 1.91 -16.67 -1.77
CA VAL A 92 1.34 -18.01 -1.80
C VAL A 92 2.14 -18.93 -0.86
N ILE A 93 1.50 -19.33 0.24
CA ILE A 93 2.11 -20.18 1.26
C ILE A 93 2.34 -21.59 0.70
N GLY A 94 3.57 -22.09 0.87
CA GLY A 94 4.06 -23.33 0.28
C GLY A 94 4.96 -23.14 -0.95
N SER A 95 4.91 -21.97 -1.60
CA SER A 95 5.76 -21.64 -2.76
C SER A 95 6.89 -20.67 -2.42
N GLN A 96 6.65 -19.73 -1.50
CA GLN A 96 7.62 -18.71 -1.08
C GLN A 96 7.78 -18.73 0.43
N PRO A 97 8.92 -19.20 0.96
CA PRO A 97 9.12 -19.29 2.40
C PRO A 97 9.55 -17.96 3.04
N GLU A 98 9.83 -16.92 2.24
CA GLU A 98 10.39 -15.67 2.74
C GLU A 98 9.87 -14.43 1.99
N VAL A 99 9.49 -13.39 2.74
CA VAL A 99 9.26 -12.02 2.26
C VAL A 99 10.40 -11.14 2.72
N ARG A 100 10.94 -10.36 1.78
CA ARG A 100 11.94 -9.32 2.04
C ARG A 100 11.37 -7.94 1.77
N TYR A 101 11.28 -7.12 2.82
CA TYR A 101 10.84 -5.73 2.70
C TYR A 101 12.02 -4.76 2.84
N ASP A 102 11.87 -3.58 2.25
CA ASP A 102 12.79 -2.46 2.43
C ASP A 102 12.02 -1.15 2.36
N LEU A 103 11.65 -0.62 3.53
CA LEU A 103 10.89 0.62 3.66
C LEU A 103 11.77 1.87 3.42
N ASN A 104 13.09 1.71 3.27
CA ASN A 104 14.01 2.80 2.98
C ASN A 104 14.30 2.96 1.49
N ARG A 105 13.96 1.94 0.67
CA ARG A 105 14.26 1.91 -0.76
C ARG A 105 13.45 2.93 -1.56
N TYR A 106 12.17 3.04 -1.26
CA TYR A 106 11.25 3.97 -1.89
C TYR A 106 10.44 4.67 -0.81
N ARG A 107 10.25 5.97 -0.98
CA ARG A 107 9.42 6.77 -0.09
C ARG A 107 8.42 7.58 -0.89
N ILE A 108 7.19 7.61 -0.38
CA ILE A 108 6.16 8.53 -0.83
C ILE A 108 6.24 9.75 0.10
N GLU A 109 6.40 10.93 -0.48
CA GLU A 109 6.32 12.20 0.23
C GLU A 109 5.02 12.90 -0.17
N THR A 110 4.36 13.56 0.78
CA THR A 110 3.14 14.34 0.50
C THR A 110 3.26 15.78 0.94
N ASN A 111 2.59 16.66 0.20
CA ASN A 111 2.35 18.04 0.60
C ASN A 111 0.84 18.32 0.53
N PRO A 112 0.17 18.58 1.67
CA PRO A 112 0.73 18.61 3.02
C PRO A 112 1.07 17.20 3.56
N VAL A 113 1.86 17.14 4.64
CA VAL A 113 2.25 15.87 5.33
C VAL A 113 1.14 15.34 6.25
N GLN A 114 0.17 16.19 6.58
CA GLN A 114 -1.08 15.91 7.27
C GLN A 114 -2.16 16.77 6.61
N VAL A 115 -3.33 16.23 6.40
CA VAL A 115 -4.46 16.98 5.83
C VAL A 115 -5.34 17.46 6.96
N GLU A 116 -5.47 18.76 7.11
CA GLU A 116 -6.54 19.38 7.88
C GLU A 116 -7.51 20.02 6.89
N VAL A 117 -8.80 19.72 7.02
CA VAL A 117 -9.81 20.24 6.10
C VAL A 117 -11.12 20.49 6.85
N TRP A 118 -11.77 21.59 6.53
CA TRP A 118 -13.10 21.87 7.05
C TRP A 118 -14.15 20.98 6.38
N VAL A 119 -15.23 20.69 7.09
CA VAL A 119 -16.43 20.12 6.48
C VAL A 119 -16.82 20.94 5.25
N ASP A 120 -17.17 20.23 4.17
CA ASP A 120 -17.54 20.75 2.85
C ASP A 120 -16.45 21.48 2.06
N LEU A 121 -15.29 21.77 2.65
CA LEU A 121 -14.14 22.27 1.92
C LEU A 121 -13.26 21.13 1.42
N GLN A 122 -12.35 21.48 0.50
CA GLN A 122 -11.38 20.56 -0.06
C GLN A 122 -9.96 21.10 0.13
N GLN A 123 -9.02 20.19 0.37
CA GLN A 123 -7.60 20.46 0.46
C GLN A 123 -6.86 19.68 -0.64
N GLN A 124 -6.01 20.38 -1.40
CA GLN A 124 -5.14 19.74 -2.38
C GLN A 124 -4.01 18.98 -1.67
N VAL A 125 -3.73 17.77 -2.15
CA VAL A 125 -2.63 16.92 -1.72
C VAL A 125 -1.83 16.49 -2.94
N VAL A 126 -0.52 16.73 -2.89
CA VAL A 126 0.43 16.29 -3.92
C VAL A 126 1.30 15.18 -3.35
N ALA A 127 1.48 14.09 -4.09
CA ALA A 127 2.40 13.01 -3.75
C ALA A 127 3.60 12.96 -4.70
N THR A 128 4.78 12.65 -4.17
CA THR A 128 6.01 12.44 -4.93
C THR A 128 6.66 11.14 -4.50
N MET A 129 7.08 10.31 -5.46
CA MET A 129 7.87 9.12 -5.17
C MET A 129 9.35 9.46 -5.27
N ARG A 130 10.14 9.02 -4.29
CA ARG A 130 11.60 9.12 -4.31
C ARG A 130 12.25 7.79 -3.99
N ASP A 131 13.43 7.57 -4.56
CA ASP A 131 14.29 6.45 -4.19
C ASP A 131 15.10 6.74 -2.92
N ALA A 132 15.94 5.78 -2.52
CA ALA A 132 16.83 5.89 -1.36
C ALA A 132 17.81 7.06 -1.43
N ASN A 133 18.17 7.53 -2.63
CA ASN A 133 19.06 8.69 -2.83
C ASN A 133 18.31 10.02 -2.81
N GLY A 134 16.97 10.00 -2.75
CA GLY A 134 16.14 11.19 -2.83
C GLY A 134 15.84 11.67 -4.24
N THR A 135 16.24 10.92 -5.26
CA THR A 135 15.88 11.21 -6.65
C THR A 135 14.39 10.95 -6.85
N ILE A 136 13.70 11.90 -7.50
CA ILE A 136 12.30 11.72 -7.89
C ILE A 136 12.24 10.66 -8.97
N VAL A 137 11.39 9.66 -8.76
CA VAL A 137 11.16 8.56 -9.70
C VAL A 137 9.69 8.52 -10.11
N ASP A 138 9.40 7.85 -11.22
CA ASP A 138 8.03 7.63 -11.68
C ASP A 138 7.19 6.90 -10.62
N ALA A 139 5.86 7.05 -10.67
CA ALA A 139 4.90 6.51 -9.71
C ALA A 139 3.58 6.08 -10.37
N ASN A 140 2.96 5.02 -9.85
CA ASN A 140 1.60 4.62 -10.21
C ASN A 140 0.72 4.57 -8.96
N PHE A 141 0.32 5.76 -8.50
CA PHE A 141 -0.42 5.93 -7.26
C PHE A 141 -1.90 5.57 -7.40
N VAL A 142 -2.35 4.70 -6.50
CA VAL A 142 -3.76 4.49 -6.17
C VAL A 142 -4.03 5.22 -4.86
N TRP A 143 -5.16 5.93 -4.83
CA TRP A 143 -5.55 6.79 -3.71
C TRP A 143 -6.87 6.31 -3.13
N SER A 144 -6.98 6.24 -1.81
CA SER A 144 -8.24 5.94 -1.12
C SER A 144 -8.32 6.65 0.23
N ILE A 145 -9.52 6.78 0.78
CA ILE A 145 -9.73 7.19 2.17
C ILE A 145 -10.10 5.95 2.97
N GLU A 146 -9.48 5.77 4.12
CA GLU A 146 -9.70 4.62 5.00
C GLU A 146 -11.14 4.54 5.50
N ASN A 147 -11.64 5.65 6.07
CA ASN A 147 -13.05 5.79 6.43
C ASN A 147 -13.74 6.82 5.51
N PRO A 148 -14.44 6.39 4.46
CA PRO A 148 -15.07 7.28 3.49
C PRO A 148 -16.28 8.06 4.05
N ASN A 149 -16.77 7.71 5.26
CA ASN A 149 -17.82 8.49 5.92
C ASN A 149 -17.29 9.81 6.51
N ILE A 150 -15.97 9.94 6.69
CA ILE A 150 -15.33 11.14 7.28
C ILE A 150 -14.82 12.08 6.18
N ALA A 151 -14.19 11.55 5.15
CA ALA A 151 -13.64 12.33 4.04
C ALA A 151 -13.71 11.54 2.72
N THR A 152 -13.58 12.25 1.60
CA THR A 152 -13.45 11.65 0.26
C THR A 152 -12.21 12.16 -0.44
N VAL A 153 -11.71 11.39 -1.41
CA VAL A 153 -10.58 11.78 -2.26
C VAL A 153 -11.01 11.76 -3.73
N THR A 154 -10.76 12.84 -4.46
CA THR A 154 -11.15 12.99 -5.88
C THR A 154 -10.03 13.60 -6.71
N GLY A 155 -10.13 13.51 -8.03
CA GLY A 155 -9.15 14.03 -8.99
C GLY A 155 -8.64 12.97 -9.96
N SER A 156 -8.15 13.42 -11.12
CA SER A 156 -7.70 12.55 -12.23
C SER A 156 -6.24 12.78 -12.62
N GLU A 157 -5.58 13.77 -12.04
CA GLU A 157 -4.14 13.99 -12.23
C GLU A 157 -3.33 12.78 -11.74
N ARG A 158 -2.07 12.60 -12.17
CA ARG A 158 -1.30 11.42 -11.71
C ARG A 158 -0.95 11.49 -10.22
N ASN A 159 -0.48 12.66 -9.79
CA ASN A 159 0.16 12.85 -8.49
C ASN A 159 -0.59 13.80 -7.55
N THR A 160 -1.73 14.32 -7.99
CA THR A 160 -2.51 15.31 -7.24
C THR A 160 -3.91 14.77 -6.97
N ARG A 161 -4.40 14.92 -5.75
CA ARG A 161 -5.80 14.70 -5.40
C ARG A 161 -6.33 15.84 -4.54
N PHE A 162 -7.65 15.94 -4.46
CA PHE A 162 -8.36 16.80 -3.52
C PHE A 162 -9.04 15.93 -2.46
N VAL A 163 -8.75 16.21 -1.20
CA VAL A 163 -9.42 15.58 -0.05
C VAL A 163 -10.52 16.51 0.41
N ARG A 164 -11.78 16.05 0.40
CA ARG A 164 -12.94 16.81 0.88
C ARG A 164 -13.40 16.27 2.24
N GLY A 165 -13.58 17.18 3.21
CA GLY A 165 -14.15 16.84 4.51
C GLY A 165 -15.66 16.65 4.43
N LEU A 166 -16.19 15.58 5.03
CA LEU A 166 -17.63 15.31 5.09
C LEU A 166 -18.19 15.48 6.50
N VAL A 167 -17.55 14.85 7.47
CA VAL A 167 -17.99 14.82 8.86
C VAL A 167 -16.79 15.03 9.76
N ARG A 168 -16.95 15.82 10.83
CA ARG A 168 -15.91 16.00 11.84
C ARG A 168 -15.39 14.65 12.33
N GLY A 169 -14.08 14.47 12.28
CA GLY A 169 -13.44 13.22 12.69
C GLY A 169 -12.05 13.06 12.12
N GLU A 170 -11.46 11.91 12.36
CA GLU A 170 -10.11 11.58 11.91
C GLU A 170 -10.14 10.33 11.03
N THR A 171 -9.35 10.33 9.97
CA THR A 171 -9.19 9.21 9.04
C THR A 171 -7.79 9.24 8.44
N TYR A 172 -7.51 8.34 7.51
CA TYR A 172 -6.26 8.32 6.76
C TYR A 172 -6.55 8.42 5.26
N LEU A 173 -5.76 9.25 4.58
CA LEU A 173 -5.57 9.15 3.15
C LEU A 173 -4.50 8.09 2.89
N ILE A 174 -4.84 7.09 2.08
CA ILE A 174 -3.93 6.00 1.71
C ILE A 174 -3.47 6.22 0.28
N ILE A 175 -2.16 6.21 0.09
CA ILE A 175 -1.51 6.36 -1.21
C ILE A 175 -0.63 5.13 -1.42
N THR A 176 -0.94 4.31 -2.41
CA THR A 176 -0.21 3.07 -2.71
C THR A 176 0.39 3.13 -4.09
N ASP A 177 1.69 2.89 -4.21
CA ASP A 177 2.34 2.68 -5.50
C ASP A 177 2.24 1.21 -5.90
N THR A 178 1.51 0.95 -6.98
CA THR A 178 1.21 -0.43 -7.43
C THR A 178 2.41 -1.17 -8.04
N ARG A 179 3.51 -0.48 -8.34
CA ARG A 179 4.72 -1.10 -8.91
C ARG A 179 5.63 -1.66 -7.82
N THR A 180 5.65 -1.03 -6.65
CA THR A 180 6.55 -1.36 -5.54
C THR A 180 5.84 -1.98 -4.33
N GLY A 181 4.51 -1.84 -4.26
CA GLY A 181 3.72 -2.24 -3.09
C GLY A 181 3.88 -1.30 -1.89
N VAL A 182 4.64 -0.21 -2.03
CA VAL A 182 4.80 0.78 -0.96
C VAL A 182 3.53 1.59 -0.82
N SER A 183 3.08 1.77 0.41
CA SER A 183 1.95 2.64 0.76
C SER A 183 2.30 3.62 1.86
N LEU A 184 1.63 4.77 1.84
CA LEU A 184 1.70 5.81 2.85
C LEU A 184 0.28 6.11 3.33
N ARG A 185 0.05 6.01 4.64
CA ARG A 185 -1.15 6.54 5.30
C ARG A 185 -0.82 7.92 5.84
N VAL A 186 -1.51 8.93 5.31
CA VAL A 186 -1.40 10.34 5.69
C VAL A 186 -2.57 10.69 6.62
N PRO A 187 -2.33 11.22 7.82
CA PRO A 187 -3.41 11.61 8.73
C PRO A 187 -4.30 12.66 8.08
N VAL A 188 -5.62 12.50 8.22
CA VAL A 188 -6.64 13.45 7.78
C VAL A 188 -7.52 13.79 8.97
N VAL A 189 -7.59 15.08 9.30
CA VAL A 189 -8.44 15.62 10.34
C VAL A 189 -9.49 16.50 9.68
N VAL A 190 -10.76 16.16 9.88
CA VAL A 190 -11.89 16.95 9.42
C VAL A 190 -12.43 17.74 10.61
N VAL A 191 -12.42 19.06 10.49
CA VAL A 191 -12.84 20.00 11.53
C VAL A 191 -14.19 20.65 11.19
N ASP A 192 -14.91 21.06 12.23
CA ASP A 192 -16.20 21.76 12.21
C ASP A 192 -15.99 23.18 12.76
N PHE A 193 -16.82 24.15 12.32
CA PHE A 193 -16.88 25.58 12.66
C PHE A 193 -15.93 26.53 11.87
N PRO A 194 -16.41 27.40 10.96
CA PRO A 194 -15.55 28.22 10.10
C PRO A 194 -14.81 29.36 10.87
N PRO A 195 -13.77 29.99 10.28
CA PRO A 195 -13.44 31.38 10.61
C PRO A 195 -14.69 32.29 10.42
N PRO A 196 -14.96 33.25 11.32
CA PRO A 196 -16.09 34.19 11.18
C PRO A 196 -15.91 35.12 9.97
N PRO A 197 -16.98 35.53 9.26
CA PRO A 197 -16.87 36.56 8.23
C PRO A 197 -16.71 37.96 8.83
N GLY A 198 -15.59 38.63 8.50
CA GLY A 198 -15.49 40.07 8.27
C GLY A 198 -15.58 41.03 9.46
N GLY A 199 -14.49 41.77 9.67
CA GLY A 199 -14.51 43.23 9.76
C GLY A 199 -13.62 43.76 8.65
#